data_AF-A0A1G6VEM5-F1
#
_entry.id   AF-A0A1G6VEM5-F1
#
_cell.length_a   1.000
_cell.length_b   1.000
_cell.length_c   1.000
_cell.angle_alpha   90.00
_cell.angle_beta   90.00
_cell.angle_gamma   90.00
#
_symmetry.space_group_name_H-M   'P 1'
#
loop_
_entity.id
_entity.type
_entity.pdbx_description
1 polymer ?
#
loop_
_entity_poly.entity_id
_entity_poly.type
_entity_poly.pdbx_seq_one_letter_code
_entity_poly.pdbx_strand_id
1 'polypeptide(L)'
;MHRKLATILVGDIVGSTLQMERDEEGSVRRFQNCLGAVARTVNEHDGRVFSRAGDAVLAEFSSPVNALRAAMEARGALARVDASSPKDMRFGLHIADVMDVEGDLRGDGVNIAARIQSEADPGAIDTSRLLVDQVRRNSPCIFDDLGERTFKGISEPIRIFRVRDEIASQRWQPGRESTAKTPDKRPHSIAVAPLVAAGSADETQKALAGGMTDDLILELSRVARLFVVSSSASAAVAGMEPKAIGDRLGVRYVLSGSMRLLGDRIRLNLSLTETDAGQVVWSDRIQRPFDEFLDLMDAITAQVSATVTGRMLVADTEVARRKPTGSLTAYEYYLRGLDSYRRGGVTDDNIRESMEWFDKAVEADPNFARARAMWVCSASWLEDYDWDDGRKRLRSALEIDPDDPEANRVLGSILIWERRFDEARAFHERAMRNAPNDAYILGKSARYYVCVGEIEKALELLDKAEALDPFVPVWLTEQRAAAYYLLGRYADAIALIKGLPYQTRDCRMYRAACHVALGDTETAREIVQIATGMTPDLTQSYMRKREVFQDSRVQDELIERLAEAGLPE
;
A
#
# COMPACT_ATOMS: atom_id res chain seq x y z
N MET A 1 -35.29 17.19 2.09
CA MET A 1 -35.09 15.73 1.99
C MET A 1 -34.24 15.46 0.77
N HIS A 2 -33.00 15.05 0.97
CA HIS A 2 -32.01 14.82 -0.10
C HIS A 2 -31.41 13.43 0.07
N ARG A 3 -31.28 12.66 -1.03
CA ARG A 3 -30.64 11.33 -1.02
C ARG A 3 -29.17 11.44 -1.36
N LYS A 4 -28.33 10.72 -0.64
CA LYS A 4 -26.88 10.69 -0.89
C LYS A 4 -26.31 9.34 -0.48
N LEU A 5 -25.29 8.90 -1.22
CA LEU A 5 -24.45 7.79 -0.80
C LEU A 5 -23.55 8.27 0.34
N ALA A 6 -23.55 7.56 1.47
CA ALA A 6 -22.70 7.86 2.61
C ALA A 6 -22.12 6.57 3.21
N THR A 7 -20.97 6.69 3.85
CA THR A 7 -20.46 5.64 4.74
C THR A 7 -20.94 5.95 6.15
N ILE A 8 -21.64 5.00 6.75
CA ILE A 8 -22.20 5.10 8.10
C ILE A 8 -21.30 4.35 9.07
N LEU A 9 -20.94 5.02 10.16
CA LEU A 9 -20.25 4.45 11.31
C LEU A 9 -21.23 4.46 12.48
N VAL A 10 -21.40 3.30 13.11
CA VAL A 10 -22.14 3.16 14.36
C VAL A 10 -21.17 2.64 15.42
N GLY A 11 -21.07 3.34 16.55
CA GLY A 11 -20.31 2.92 17.72
C GLY A 11 -21.21 2.88 18.94
N ASP A 12 -21.01 1.90 19.81
CA ASP A 12 -21.89 1.60 20.95
C ASP A 12 -21.09 1.06 22.12
N ILE A 13 -21.51 1.38 23.35
CA ILE A 13 -20.83 0.96 24.57
C ILE A 13 -21.32 -0.42 25.00
N VAL A 14 -20.38 -1.34 25.19
CA VAL A 14 -20.66 -2.73 25.56
C VAL A 14 -21.15 -2.81 27.01
N GLY A 15 -22.32 -3.43 27.20
CA GLY A 15 -22.86 -3.73 28.52
C GLY A 15 -23.32 -2.50 29.32
N SER A 16 -23.69 -1.42 28.63
CA SER A 16 -24.10 -0.14 29.22
C SER A 16 -25.20 -0.27 30.27
N THR A 17 -26.22 -1.10 30.04
CA THR A 17 -27.36 -1.30 30.95
C THR A 17 -26.91 -1.81 32.32
N LEU A 18 -26.03 -2.82 32.35
CA LEU A 18 -25.52 -3.40 33.60
C LEU A 18 -24.59 -2.44 34.36
N GLN A 19 -23.89 -1.57 33.65
CA GLN A 19 -23.02 -0.56 34.25
C GLN A 19 -23.85 0.57 34.87
N MET A 20 -24.90 1.00 34.17
CA MET A 20 -25.85 2.01 34.65
C MET A 20 -26.55 1.57 35.94
N GLU A 21 -26.90 0.29 36.06
CA GLU A 21 -27.50 -0.27 37.28
C GLU A 21 -26.56 -0.27 38.50
N ARG A 22 -25.24 -0.30 38.29
CA ARG A 22 -24.23 -0.40 39.37
C ARG A 22 -23.74 0.96 39.85
N ASP A 23 -23.53 1.89 38.93
CA ASP A 23 -23.05 3.25 39.21
C ASP A 23 -23.52 4.19 38.09
N GLU A 24 -24.69 4.80 38.30
CA GLU A 24 -25.35 5.64 37.30
C GLU A 24 -24.52 6.89 36.97
N GLU A 25 -24.07 7.65 37.98
CA GLU A 25 -23.31 8.89 37.77
C GLU A 25 -21.93 8.62 37.14
N GLY A 26 -21.21 7.60 37.61
CA GLY A 26 -19.92 7.21 37.05
C GLY A 26 -20.04 6.71 35.61
N SER A 27 -21.07 5.91 35.31
CA SER A 27 -21.32 5.38 33.97
C SER A 27 -21.65 6.47 32.97
N VAL A 28 -22.53 7.42 33.33
CA VAL A 28 -22.88 8.55 32.43
C VAL A 28 -21.65 9.38 32.07
N ARG A 29 -20.80 9.71 33.06
CA ARG A 29 -19.58 10.49 32.80
C ARG A 29 -18.62 9.74 31.88
N ARG A 30 -18.41 8.45 32.14
CA ARG A 30 -17.56 7.60 31.30
C ARG A 30 -18.11 7.51 29.87
N PHE A 31 -19.41 7.32 29.70
CA PHE A 31 -20.03 7.23 28.38
C PHE A 31 -19.88 8.53 27.60
N GLN A 32 -20.10 9.67 28.23
CA GLN A 32 -19.87 10.98 27.61
C GLN A 32 -18.42 11.17 27.18
N ASN A 33 -17.45 10.71 27.98
CA ASN A 33 -16.03 10.79 27.63
C ASN A 33 -15.68 9.88 26.45
N CYS A 34 -16.17 8.64 26.43
CA CYS A 34 -15.98 7.71 25.32
C CYS A 34 -16.60 8.25 24.03
N LEU A 35 -17.89 8.64 24.06
CA LEU A 35 -18.58 9.21 22.90
C LEU A 35 -17.93 10.53 22.45
N GLY A 36 -17.40 11.32 23.39
CA GLY A 36 -16.63 12.52 23.10
C GLY A 36 -15.31 12.22 22.38
N ALA A 37 -14.58 11.18 22.80
CA ALA A 37 -13.37 10.72 22.12
C ALA A 37 -13.68 10.25 20.69
N VAL A 38 -14.71 9.43 20.49
CA VAL A 38 -15.15 9.00 19.16
C VAL A 38 -15.58 10.20 18.30
N ALA A 39 -16.32 11.16 18.85
CA ALA A 39 -16.75 12.33 18.09
C ALA A 39 -15.58 13.22 17.64
N ARG A 40 -14.50 13.31 18.42
CA ARG A 40 -13.28 14.03 18.01
C ARG A 40 -12.64 13.36 16.80
N THR A 41 -12.42 12.05 16.85
CA THR A 41 -11.81 11.32 15.72
C THR A 41 -12.70 11.34 14.48
N VAL A 42 -14.02 11.28 14.64
CA VAL A 42 -14.96 11.48 13.51
C VAL A 42 -14.74 12.83 12.83
N ASN A 43 -14.65 13.92 13.60
CA ASN A 43 -14.47 15.27 13.04
C ASN A 43 -13.07 15.47 12.43
N GLU A 44 -12.03 14.89 13.03
CA GLU A 44 -10.64 14.97 12.54
C GLU A 44 -10.45 14.29 11.17
N HIS A 45 -11.34 13.34 10.82
CA HIS A 45 -11.33 12.63 9.54
C HIS A 45 -12.47 13.07 8.61
N ASP A 46 -12.92 14.32 8.69
CA ASP A 46 -13.97 14.91 7.84
C ASP A 46 -15.33 14.18 7.91
N GLY A 47 -15.62 13.54 9.04
CA GLY A 47 -16.92 12.94 9.34
C GLY A 47 -17.85 13.88 10.08
N ARG A 48 -19.14 13.56 10.08
CA ARG A 48 -20.19 14.28 10.83
C ARG A 48 -20.94 13.33 11.74
N VAL A 49 -20.90 13.57 13.05
CA VAL A 49 -21.82 12.93 14.00
C VAL A 49 -23.21 13.53 13.80
N PHE A 50 -24.17 12.72 13.34
CA PHE A 50 -25.54 13.16 13.10
C PHE A 50 -26.51 12.71 14.20
N SER A 51 -26.14 11.71 15.01
CA SER A 51 -26.96 11.28 16.14
C SER A 51 -26.11 10.74 17.29
N ARG A 52 -26.57 11.03 18.51
CA ARG A 52 -26.09 10.44 19.76
C ARG A 52 -27.32 9.92 20.51
N ALA A 53 -27.49 8.61 20.53
CA ALA A 53 -28.65 7.97 21.13
C ALA A 53 -28.19 7.19 22.36
N GLY A 54 -28.28 7.81 23.54
CA GLY A 54 -27.86 7.20 24.80
C GLY A 54 -26.36 6.92 24.81
N ASP A 55 -26.01 5.64 24.72
CA ASP A 55 -24.68 5.05 24.73
C ASP A 55 -24.09 4.81 23.32
N ALA A 56 -24.84 5.17 22.27
CA ALA A 56 -24.41 5.02 20.88
C ALA A 56 -24.10 6.35 20.20
N VAL A 57 -23.16 6.31 19.26
CA VAL A 57 -22.79 7.40 18.35
C VAL A 57 -22.98 6.93 16.90
N LEU A 58 -23.66 7.76 16.11
CA LEU A 58 -23.83 7.54 14.68
C LEU A 58 -23.21 8.70 13.92
N ALA A 59 -22.34 8.35 12.98
CA ALA A 59 -21.60 9.29 12.16
C ALA A 59 -21.69 8.93 10.67
N GLU A 60 -21.56 9.94 9.83
CA GLU A 60 -21.43 9.77 8.38
C GLU A 60 -20.11 10.31 7.85
N PHE A 61 -19.67 9.71 6.75
CA PHE A 61 -18.51 10.13 5.99
C PHE A 61 -18.82 10.08 4.50
N SER A 62 -18.28 11.05 3.76
CA SER A 62 -18.25 11.01 2.28
C SER A 62 -17.17 10.05 1.76
N SER A 63 -16.14 9.78 2.56
CA SER A 63 -15.01 8.88 2.26
C SER A 63 -15.07 7.62 3.12
N PRO A 64 -15.20 6.42 2.53
CA PRO A 64 -15.14 5.16 3.28
C PRO A 64 -13.78 4.92 3.96
N VAL A 65 -12.69 5.41 3.35
CA VAL A 65 -11.34 5.33 3.93
C VAL A 65 -11.25 6.15 5.21
N ASN A 66 -11.84 7.36 5.21
CA ASN A 66 -11.85 8.22 6.39
C ASN A 66 -12.69 7.59 7.52
N ALA A 67 -13.83 6.96 7.18
CA ALA A 67 -14.65 6.26 8.17
C ALA A 67 -13.87 5.13 8.88
N LEU A 68 -13.11 4.34 8.12
CA LEU A 68 -12.25 3.30 8.69
C LEU A 68 -11.17 3.87 9.61
N ARG A 69 -10.48 4.93 9.18
CA ARG A 69 -9.45 5.59 10.00
C ARG A 69 -10.04 6.15 11.28
N ALA A 70 -11.18 6.84 11.19
CA ALA A 70 -11.89 7.37 12.34
C ALA A 70 -12.29 6.27 13.32
N ALA A 71 -12.75 5.11 12.84
CA ALA A 71 -13.09 3.96 13.67
C ALA A 71 -11.85 3.36 14.39
N MET A 72 -10.74 3.21 13.67
CA MET A 72 -9.49 2.71 14.27
C MET A 72 -8.91 3.69 15.29
N GLU A 73 -8.89 4.97 14.96
CA GLU A 73 -8.44 6.04 15.86
C GLU A 73 -9.38 6.20 17.06
N ALA A 74 -10.69 6.04 16.86
CA ALA A 74 -11.66 5.98 17.96
C ALA A 74 -11.32 4.82 18.91
N ARG A 75 -11.11 3.61 18.39
CA ARG A 75 -10.73 2.43 19.17
C ARG A 75 -9.45 2.67 19.98
N GLY A 76 -8.42 3.25 19.36
CA GLY A 76 -7.18 3.63 20.04
C GLY A 76 -7.36 4.74 21.09
N ALA A 77 -8.15 5.76 20.78
CA ALA A 77 -8.40 6.90 21.68
C ALA A 77 -9.15 6.49 22.95
N LEU A 78 -9.93 5.40 22.94
CA LEU A 78 -10.58 4.87 24.14
C LEU A 78 -9.58 4.42 25.21
N ALA A 79 -8.36 4.02 24.83
CA ALA A 79 -7.30 3.69 25.78
C ALA A 79 -6.85 4.90 26.62
N ARG A 80 -7.17 6.13 26.18
CA ARG A 80 -6.88 7.38 26.90
C ARG A 80 -8.03 7.87 27.78
N VAL A 81 -9.18 7.24 27.71
CA VAL A 81 -10.33 7.63 28.52
C VAL A 81 -10.22 6.95 29.88
N ASP A 82 -10.29 7.74 30.96
CA ASP A 82 -10.21 7.24 32.33
C ASP A 82 -11.23 6.12 32.57
N ALA A 83 -10.76 5.03 33.18
CA ALA A 83 -11.54 3.81 33.43
C ALA A 83 -12.19 3.22 32.17
N SER A 84 -11.58 3.42 30.99
CA SER A 84 -12.01 2.80 29.74
C SER A 84 -10.92 1.94 29.11
N SER A 85 -11.34 1.12 28.15
CA SER A 85 -10.56 0.21 27.35
C SER A 85 -11.08 0.25 25.92
N PRO A 86 -10.24 -0.02 24.90
CA PRO A 86 -10.68 -0.24 23.53
C PRO A 86 -11.82 -1.25 23.40
N LYS A 87 -11.95 -2.20 24.35
CA LYS A 87 -13.01 -3.22 24.37
C LYS A 87 -14.37 -2.73 24.86
N ASP A 88 -14.43 -1.53 25.43
CA ASP A 88 -15.67 -0.97 25.95
C ASP A 88 -16.63 -0.50 24.89
N MET A 89 -16.16 -0.34 23.65
CA MET A 89 -17.01 -0.04 22.52
C MET A 89 -16.81 -1.06 21.41
N ARG A 90 -17.81 -1.17 20.56
CA ARG A 90 -17.79 -1.96 19.33
C ARG A 90 -18.36 -1.12 18.20
N PHE A 91 -17.90 -1.37 16.99
CA PHE A 91 -18.18 -0.52 15.84
C PHE A 91 -18.70 -1.34 14.65
N GLY A 92 -19.61 -0.75 13.89
CA GLY A 92 -20.14 -1.29 12.64
C GLY A 92 -20.10 -0.25 11.54
N LEU A 93 -19.57 -0.62 10.37
CA LEU A 93 -19.47 0.28 9.22
C LEU A 93 -20.14 -0.30 7.96
N HIS A 94 -20.84 0.55 7.22
CA HIS A 94 -21.53 0.19 5.99
C HIS A 94 -21.65 1.38 5.02
N ILE A 95 -21.68 1.11 3.72
CA ILE A 95 -21.94 2.11 2.68
C ILE A 95 -23.38 1.96 2.20
N ALA A 96 -24.15 3.05 2.18
CA ALA A 96 -25.53 2.99 1.72
C ALA A 96 -26.06 4.34 1.20
N ASP A 97 -27.12 4.29 0.38
CA ASP A 97 -27.93 5.45 0.05
C ASP A 97 -28.83 5.80 1.24
N VAL A 98 -28.68 7.01 1.76
CA VAL A 98 -29.39 7.50 2.95
C VAL A 98 -30.15 8.80 2.64
N MET A 99 -31.22 9.03 3.39
CA MET A 99 -32.04 10.23 3.28
C MET A 99 -31.69 11.19 4.40
N ASP A 100 -31.27 12.41 4.04
CA ASP A 100 -31.04 13.50 4.98
C ASP A 100 -32.37 14.25 5.24
N VAL A 101 -32.83 14.18 6.49
CA VAL A 101 -34.03 14.86 7.00
C VAL A 101 -33.59 15.76 8.15
N GLU A 102 -33.44 17.05 7.88
CA GLU A 102 -33.06 18.07 8.87
C GLU A 102 -31.74 17.78 9.59
N GLY A 103 -30.79 17.13 8.90
CA GLY A 103 -29.48 16.77 9.45
C GLY A 103 -29.43 15.40 10.13
N ASP A 104 -30.57 14.72 10.29
CA ASP A 104 -30.66 13.32 10.74
C ASP A 104 -30.74 12.38 9.53
N LEU A 105 -29.92 11.33 9.52
CA LEU A 105 -29.88 10.38 8.41
C LEU A 105 -30.78 9.20 8.70
N ARG A 106 -31.66 8.89 7.74
CA ARG A 106 -32.57 7.76 7.82
C ARG A 106 -32.48 6.90 6.57
N GLY A 107 -32.59 5.61 6.75
CA GLY A 107 -32.57 4.64 5.67
C GLY A 107 -32.19 3.26 6.15
N ASP A 108 -32.38 2.27 5.29
CA ASP A 108 -32.06 0.88 5.60
C ASP A 108 -30.56 0.69 5.88
N GLY A 109 -29.71 1.47 5.19
CA GLY A 109 -28.27 1.48 5.41
C GLY A 109 -27.83 1.80 6.84
N VAL A 110 -28.54 2.70 7.52
CA VAL A 110 -28.27 3.04 8.93
C VAL A 110 -28.61 1.85 9.83
N ASN A 111 -29.72 1.16 9.54
CA ASN A 111 -30.10 -0.05 10.26
C ASN A 111 -29.11 -1.19 10.04
N ILE A 112 -28.62 -1.38 8.80
CA ILE A 112 -27.60 -2.37 8.48
C ILE A 112 -26.32 -2.10 9.28
N ALA A 113 -25.82 -0.86 9.27
CA ALA A 113 -24.61 -0.49 10.03
C ALA A 113 -24.77 -0.76 11.54
N ALA A 114 -25.93 -0.41 12.11
CA ALA A 114 -26.24 -0.69 13.51
C ALA A 114 -26.34 -2.19 13.81
N ARG A 115 -26.85 -3.01 12.87
CA ARG A 115 -26.91 -4.46 13.03
C ARG A 115 -25.53 -5.10 13.00
N ILE A 116 -24.68 -4.67 12.07
CA ILE A 116 -23.27 -5.08 12.00
C ILE A 116 -22.58 -4.77 13.34
N GLN A 117 -22.74 -3.55 13.85
CA GLN A 117 -22.20 -3.15 15.15
C GLN A 117 -22.73 -4.02 16.29
N SER A 118 -24.04 -4.31 16.31
CA SER A 118 -24.69 -5.01 17.42
C SER A 118 -24.27 -6.48 17.56
N GLU A 119 -23.75 -7.09 16.49
CA GLU A 119 -23.22 -8.46 16.47
C GLU A 119 -21.68 -8.50 16.51
N ALA A 120 -21.02 -7.34 16.53
CA ALA A 120 -19.58 -7.24 16.67
C ALA A 120 -19.17 -7.59 18.11
N ASP A 121 -18.02 -8.24 18.25
CA ASP A 121 -17.42 -8.54 19.55
C ASP A 121 -16.95 -7.25 20.26
N PRO A 122 -16.80 -7.24 21.60
CA PRO A 122 -16.28 -6.09 22.32
C PRO A 122 -14.90 -5.64 21.79
N GLY A 123 -14.77 -4.37 21.39
CA GLY A 123 -13.56 -3.80 20.77
C GLY A 123 -13.42 -4.05 19.27
N ALA A 124 -14.30 -4.85 18.67
CA ALA A 124 -14.25 -5.14 17.24
C ALA A 124 -14.79 -3.97 16.41
N ILE A 125 -14.26 -3.87 15.19
CA ILE A 125 -14.75 -2.98 14.14
C ILE A 125 -15.13 -3.90 12.98
N ASP A 126 -16.42 -4.14 12.81
CA ASP A 126 -16.94 -5.04 11.77
C ASP A 126 -17.55 -4.22 10.62
N THR A 127 -17.39 -4.69 9.38
CA THR A 127 -17.77 -3.96 8.17
C THR A 127 -18.42 -4.88 7.14
N SER A 128 -19.29 -4.31 6.31
CA SER A 128 -19.84 -5.04 5.15
C SER A 128 -18.85 -5.21 4.01
N ARG A 129 -19.01 -6.27 3.21
CA ARG A 129 -18.27 -6.48 1.94
C ARG A 129 -18.25 -5.25 1.03
N LEU A 130 -19.38 -4.56 0.89
CA LEU A 130 -19.49 -3.38 0.02
C LEU A 130 -18.49 -2.27 0.41
N LEU A 131 -18.25 -2.10 1.71
CA LEU A 131 -17.25 -1.17 2.22
C LEU A 131 -15.84 -1.64 1.86
N VAL A 132 -15.52 -2.91 2.12
CA VAL A 132 -14.21 -3.49 1.79
C VAL A 132 -13.92 -3.38 0.30
N ASP A 133 -14.88 -3.69 -0.57
CA ASP A 133 -14.72 -3.59 -2.02
C ASP A 133 -14.41 -2.16 -2.50
N GLN A 134 -14.93 -1.15 -1.81
CA GLN A 134 -14.67 0.27 -2.11
C GLN A 134 -13.28 0.74 -1.65
N VAL A 135 -12.72 0.12 -0.60
CA VAL A 135 -11.43 0.52 -0.01
C VAL A 135 -10.27 -0.43 -0.30
N ARG A 136 -10.51 -1.61 -0.89
CA ARG A 136 -9.48 -2.67 -1.08
C ARG A 136 -8.22 -2.24 -1.86
N ARG A 137 -8.23 -1.09 -2.53
CA ARG A 137 -7.06 -0.55 -3.25
C ARG A 137 -6.29 0.49 -2.44
N ASN A 138 -6.95 1.15 -1.49
CA ASN A 138 -6.42 2.27 -0.72
C ASN A 138 -6.67 2.11 0.80
N SER A 139 -6.97 0.89 1.26
CA SER A 139 -7.33 0.61 2.65
C SER A 139 -6.14 0.89 3.55
N PRO A 140 -6.33 1.57 4.69
CA PRO A 140 -5.32 1.68 5.73
C PRO A 140 -5.26 0.43 6.64
N CYS A 141 -6.18 -0.51 6.47
CA CYS A 141 -6.38 -1.65 7.38
C CYS A 141 -6.33 -3.01 6.68
N ILE A 142 -5.99 -4.03 7.47
CA ILE A 142 -6.11 -5.46 7.16
C ILE A 142 -7.45 -5.98 7.71
N PHE A 143 -8.10 -6.87 6.97
CA PHE A 143 -9.38 -7.45 7.31
C PHE A 143 -9.33 -8.98 7.41
N ASP A 144 -10.06 -9.52 8.37
CA ASP A 144 -10.41 -10.94 8.46
C ASP A 144 -11.82 -11.15 7.92
N ASP A 145 -12.00 -12.15 7.05
CA ASP A 145 -13.32 -12.51 6.53
C ASP A 145 -14.07 -13.38 7.57
N LEU A 146 -15.21 -12.89 8.04
CA LEU A 146 -16.05 -13.58 9.01
C LEU A 146 -17.20 -14.38 8.35
N GLY A 147 -17.27 -14.40 7.01
CA GLY A 147 -18.29 -15.08 6.25
C GLY A 147 -19.62 -14.33 6.18
N GLU A 148 -20.65 -15.01 5.67
CA GLU A 148 -22.01 -14.47 5.55
C GLU A 148 -22.78 -14.51 6.86
N ARG A 149 -23.46 -13.41 7.18
CA ARG A 149 -24.36 -13.31 8.34
C ARG A 149 -25.75 -12.85 7.93
N THR A 150 -26.76 -13.39 8.58
CA THR A 150 -28.16 -12.99 8.41
C THR A 150 -28.59 -12.18 9.62
N PHE A 151 -28.96 -10.93 9.40
CA PHE A 151 -29.37 -10.01 10.45
C PHE A 151 -30.90 -9.95 10.59
N LYS A 152 -31.38 -9.73 11.82
CA LYS A 152 -32.81 -9.53 12.06
C LYS A 152 -33.34 -8.32 11.27
N GLY A 153 -34.28 -8.59 10.38
CA GLY A 153 -34.97 -7.57 9.57
C GLY A 153 -34.30 -7.27 8.22
N ILE A 154 -33.24 -8.01 7.86
CA ILE A 154 -32.56 -7.90 6.56
C ILE A 154 -32.75 -9.24 5.84
N SER A 155 -33.28 -9.19 4.61
CA SER A 155 -33.67 -10.40 3.87
C SER A 155 -32.51 -11.14 3.22
N GLU A 156 -31.45 -10.43 2.85
CA GLU A 156 -30.29 -11.01 2.16
C GLU A 156 -29.11 -11.17 3.14
N PRO A 157 -28.38 -12.30 3.13
CA PRO A 157 -27.15 -12.44 3.89
C PRO A 157 -26.12 -11.41 3.47
N ILE A 158 -25.40 -10.83 4.44
CA ILE A 158 -24.33 -9.88 4.19
C ILE A 158 -23.02 -10.52 4.65
N ARG A 159 -22.02 -10.53 3.77
CA ARG A 159 -20.66 -10.97 4.12
C ARG A 159 -19.96 -9.90 4.96
N ILE A 160 -19.46 -10.30 6.13
CA ILE A 160 -18.88 -9.41 7.14
C ILE A 160 -17.37 -9.61 7.20
N PHE A 161 -16.67 -8.50 7.35
CA PHE A 161 -15.23 -8.43 7.50
C PHE A 161 -14.88 -7.69 8.78
N ARG A 162 -13.94 -8.20 9.56
CA ARG A 162 -13.43 -7.55 10.76
C ARG A 162 -12.15 -6.82 10.47
N VAL A 163 -12.01 -5.58 10.93
CA VAL A 163 -10.74 -4.86 10.91
C VAL A 163 -9.80 -5.46 11.95
N ARG A 164 -8.75 -6.13 11.47
CA ARG A 164 -7.72 -6.77 12.30
C ARG A 164 -6.74 -5.73 12.83
N ASP A 165 -5.94 -5.16 11.93
CA ASP A 165 -4.82 -4.26 12.25
C ASP A 165 -4.64 -3.21 11.16
N GLU A 166 -3.79 -2.23 11.40
CA GLU A 166 -3.28 -1.33 10.38
C GLU A 166 -2.31 -2.05 9.46
N ILE A 167 -2.25 -1.59 8.20
CA ILE A 167 -1.28 -2.15 7.28
C ILE A 167 0.13 -1.75 7.75
N ALA A 168 0.85 -2.78 8.20
CA ALA A 168 2.24 -2.75 8.61
C ALA A 168 3.15 -2.04 7.59
N SER A 169 3.06 -2.39 6.31
CA SER A 169 3.75 -1.67 5.24
C SER A 169 2.95 -1.88 3.96
N GLN A 170 2.49 -0.81 3.34
CA GLN A 170 1.69 -0.96 2.14
C GLN A 170 2.56 -1.26 0.92
N ARG A 171 2.09 -2.23 0.14
CA ARG A 171 2.51 -2.45 -1.23
C ARG A 171 1.78 -1.44 -2.10
N TRP A 172 2.53 -0.53 -2.72
CA TRP A 172 2.09 0.18 -3.94
C TRP A 172 0.83 1.06 -3.81
N GLN A 173 0.63 1.75 -2.68
CA GLN A 173 -0.33 2.87 -2.67
C GLN A 173 0.39 4.19 -2.97
N PRO A 174 -0.22 5.05 -3.82
CA PRO A 174 0.27 6.40 -4.00
C PRO A 174 0.20 7.13 -2.66
N GLY A 175 1.31 7.74 -2.25
CA GLY A 175 1.31 8.65 -1.11
C GLY A 175 0.82 10.03 -1.53
N ARG A 176 1.12 11.02 -0.69
CA ARG A 176 0.82 12.42 -1.02
C ARG A 176 1.66 12.84 -2.23
N GLU A 177 1.08 13.64 -3.12
CA GLU A 177 1.88 14.34 -4.14
C GLU A 177 2.94 15.19 -3.43
N SER A 178 4.20 15.01 -3.82
CA SER A 178 5.25 15.93 -3.40
C SER A 178 4.83 17.34 -3.79
N THR A 179 4.76 18.27 -2.83
CA THR A 179 4.41 19.69 -3.08
C THR A 179 5.53 20.45 -3.79
N ALA A 180 6.45 19.74 -4.45
CA ALA A 180 7.47 20.31 -5.29
C ALA A 180 6.81 21.12 -6.41
N LYS A 181 7.43 22.23 -6.78
CA LYS A 181 7.08 23.02 -7.98
C LYS A 181 6.92 22.08 -9.16
N THR A 182 5.98 22.38 -10.07
CA THR A 182 5.78 21.67 -11.33
C THR A 182 7.15 21.31 -11.92
N PRO A 183 7.53 20.02 -11.92
CA PRO A 183 8.91 19.67 -12.21
C PRO A 183 9.23 20.05 -13.66
N ASP A 184 10.38 20.70 -13.87
CA ASP A 184 10.86 20.98 -15.22
C ASP A 184 10.96 19.66 -15.99
N LYS A 185 10.45 19.66 -17.23
CA LYS A 185 10.40 18.43 -18.03
C LYS A 185 11.79 17.95 -18.37
N ARG A 186 12.10 16.71 -17.97
CA ARG A 186 13.40 16.09 -18.24
C ARG A 186 13.50 15.73 -19.73
N PRO A 187 14.62 16.00 -20.42
CA PRO A 187 14.69 15.83 -21.88
C PRO A 187 14.59 14.39 -22.38
N HIS A 188 15.05 13.40 -21.60
CA HIS A 188 14.97 11.96 -21.90
C HIS A 188 14.08 11.24 -20.89
N SER A 189 12.82 11.67 -20.81
CA SER A 189 11.87 11.16 -19.83
C SER A 189 10.59 10.65 -20.44
N ILE A 190 10.04 9.60 -19.84
CA ILE A 190 8.80 8.98 -20.27
C ILE A 190 7.92 8.58 -19.09
N ALA A 191 6.61 8.77 -19.23
CA ALA A 191 5.61 8.05 -18.44
C ALA A 191 4.84 7.08 -19.34
N VAL A 192 4.51 5.90 -18.83
CA VAL A 192 3.59 4.98 -19.50
C VAL A 192 2.23 5.14 -18.87
N ALA A 193 1.29 5.77 -19.57
CA ALA A 193 -0.07 5.93 -19.10
C ALA A 193 -0.76 4.55 -19.01
N PRO A 194 -1.62 4.30 -18.01
CA PRO A 194 -2.34 3.04 -17.87
C PRO A 194 -3.07 2.66 -19.16
N LEU A 195 -2.73 1.49 -19.71
CA LEU A 195 -3.35 1.01 -20.93
C LEU A 195 -4.85 0.76 -20.71
N VAL A 196 -5.66 1.22 -21.66
CA VAL A 196 -7.12 1.05 -21.57
C VAL A 196 -7.53 -0.29 -22.16
N ALA A 197 -8.27 -1.10 -21.40
CA ALA A 197 -8.93 -2.29 -21.94
C ALA A 197 -10.10 -1.89 -22.85
N ALA A 198 -9.92 -2.00 -24.17
CA ALA A 198 -10.88 -1.52 -25.15
C ALA A 198 -12.10 -2.47 -25.28
N GLY A 199 -13.23 -2.06 -24.70
CA GLY A 199 -14.55 -2.61 -25.01
C GLY A 199 -15.02 -3.80 -24.16
N SER A 200 -14.61 -3.93 -22.90
CA SER A 200 -15.17 -4.94 -22.00
C SER A 200 -15.30 -4.47 -20.54
N ALA A 201 -16.30 -5.01 -19.84
CA ALA A 201 -16.40 -5.02 -18.38
C ALA A 201 -15.63 -6.21 -17.77
N ASP A 202 -14.79 -6.90 -18.56
CA ASP A 202 -14.05 -8.09 -18.15
C ASP A 202 -12.84 -7.69 -17.30
N GLU A 203 -12.90 -8.03 -16.01
CA GLU A 203 -11.81 -7.79 -15.05
C GLU A 203 -10.49 -8.44 -15.49
N THR A 204 -10.55 -9.54 -16.26
CA THR A 204 -9.37 -10.21 -16.81
C THR A 204 -8.60 -9.29 -17.76
N GLN A 205 -9.29 -8.62 -18.68
CA GLN A 205 -8.64 -7.71 -19.63
C GLN A 205 -8.09 -6.46 -18.94
N LYS A 206 -8.77 -5.97 -17.90
CA LYS A 206 -8.27 -4.84 -17.10
C LYS A 206 -7.00 -5.21 -16.34
N ALA A 207 -6.98 -6.37 -15.69
CA ALA A 207 -5.80 -6.88 -14.99
C ALA A 207 -4.61 -7.04 -15.94
N LEU A 208 -4.85 -7.62 -17.13
CA LEU A 208 -3.83 -7.77 -18.16
C LEU A 208 -3.31 -6.41 -18.66
N ALA A 209 -4.18 -5.43 -18.92
CA ALA A 209 -3.77 -4.09 -19.34
C ALA A 209 -2.91 -3.38 -18.27
N GLY A 210 -3.29 -3.51 -17.00
CA GLY A 210 -2.50 -3.00 -15.87
C GLY A 210 -1.12 -3.66 -15.81
N GLY A 211 -1.07 -4.99 -15.82
CA GLY A 211 0.19 -5.73 -15.77
C GLY A 211 1.15 -5.41 -16.92
N MET A 212 0.63 -5.23 -18.14
CA MET A 212 1.45 -4.80 -19.28
C MET A 212 1.96 -3.36 -19.17
N THR A 213 1.18 -2.47 -18.54
CA THR A 213 1.64 -1.12 -18.24
C THR A 213 2.86 -1.18 -17.32
N ASP A 214 2.80 -2.00 -16.28
CA ASP A 214 3.89 -2.15 -15.31
C ASP A 214 5.14 -2.77 -15.93
N ASP A 215 4.97 -3.77 -16.79
CA ASP A 215 6.11 -4.41 -17.44
C ASP A 215 6.76 -3.51 -18.48
N LEU A 216 5.98 -2.69 -19.21
CA LEU A 216 6.55 -1.65 -20.08
C LEU A 216 7.38 -0.65 -19.25
N ILE A 217 6.88 -0.24 -18.08
CA ILE A 217 7.62 0.63 -17.16
C ILE A 217 8.91 -0.06 -16.71
N LEU A 218 8.85 -1.33 -16.31
CA LEU A 218 10.00 -2.09 -15.84
C LEU A 218 11.07 -2.26 -16.94
N GLU A 219 10.67 -2.69 -18.15
CA GLU A 219 11.60 -2.89 -19.27
C GLU A 219 12.22 -1.57 -19.74
N LEU A 220 11.44 -0.49 -19.81
CA LEU A 220 11.99 0.84 -20.08
C LEU A 220 12.92 1.31 -18.95
N SER A 221 12.66 0.94 -17.69
CA SER A 221 13.49 1.32 -16.53
C SER A 221 14.87 0.65 -16.52
N ARG A 222 15.06 -0.42 -17.31
CA ARG A 222 16.39 -1.03 -17.52
C ARG A 222 17.30 -0.16 -18.37
N VAL A 223 16.75 0.77 -19.15
CA VAL A 223 17.52 1.68 -20.00
C VAL A 223 18.07 2.81 -19.15
N ALA A 224 19.37 2.73 -18.79
CA ALA A 224 20.01 3.65 -17.85
C ALA A 224 19.87 5.14 -18.23
N ARG A 225 19.82 5.45 -19.53
CA ARG A 225 19.68 6.82 -20.06
C ARG A 225 18.26 7.36 -20.07
N LEU A 226 17.27 6.52 -19.77
CA LEU A 226 15.86 6.86 -19.83
C LEU A 226 15.34 7.09 -18.42
N PHE A 227 14.82 8.29 -18.16
CA PHE A 227 14.06 8.52 -16.95
C PHE A 227 12.64 8.00 -17.15
N VAL A 228 12.26 6.96 -16.41
CA VAL A 228 10.94 6.34 -16.50
C VAL A 228 10.19 6.58 -15.21
N VAL A 229 8.97 7.10 -15.31
CA VAL A 229 8.11 7.29 -14.15
C VAL A 229 7.58 5.95 -13.65
N SER A 230 7.50 5.80 -12.32
CA SER A 230 7.02 4.58 -11.67
C SER A 230 5.57 4.21 -12.04
N SER A 231 5.22 2.94 -11.77
CA SER A 231 3.88 2.43 -12.01
C SER A 231 2.80 3.05 -11.09
N SER A 232 3.12 3.34 -9.82
CA SER A 232 2.22 4.07 -8.92
C SER A 232 1.91 5.47 -9.43
N ALA A 233 2.92 6.17 -9.95
CA ALA A 233 2.75 7.50 -10.50
C ALA A 233 1.95 7.49 -11.80
N SER A 234 2.18 6.50 -12.67
CA SER A 234 1.34 6.25 -13.83
C SER A 234 -0.12 5.98 -13.46
N ALA A 235 -0.37 5.18 -12.42
CA ALA A 235 -1.74 4.89 -11.97
C ALA A 235 -2.46 6.14 -11.45
N ALA A 236 -1.75 7.05 -10.78
CA ALA A 236 -2.32 8.28 -10.24
C ALA A 236 -2.77 9.31 -11.31
N VAL A 237 -2.26 9.18 -12.55
CA VAL A 237 -2.64 10.02 -13.69
C VAL A 237 -3.53 9.31 -14.70
N ALA A 238 -4.16 8.19 -14.31
CA ALA A 238 -5.06 7.43 -15.16
C ALA A 238 -6.17 8.32 -15.75
N GLY A 239 -6.38 8.23 -17.06
CA GLY A 239 -7.41 8.99 -17.78
C GLY A 239 -7.07 10.45 -18.07
N MET A 240 -5.87 10.93 -17.72
CA MET A 240 -5.42 12.27 -18.07
C MET A 240 -4.88 12.34 -19.50
N GLU A 241 -4.98 13.52 -20.11
CA GLU A 241 -4.39 13.79 -21.42
C GLU A 241 -2.86 13.83 -21.35
N PRO A 242 -2.12 13.38 -22.38
CA PRO A 242 -0.65 13.30 -22.37
C PRO A 242 0.07 14.58 -21.94
N LYS A 243 -0.44 15.75 -22.33
CA LYS A 243 0.13 17.05 -21.93
C LYS A 243 -0.01 17.28 -20.42
N ALA A 244 -1.19 17.03 -19.86
CA ALA A 244 -1.43 17.16 -18.42
C ALA A 244 -0.58 16.16 -17.61
N ILE A 245 -0.39 14.95 -18.14
CA ILE A 245 0.54 13.97 -17.57
C ILE A 245 1.97 14.51 -17.57
N GLY A 246 2.43 15.05 -18.71
CA GLY A 246 3.77 15.63 -18.83
C GLY A 246 4.03 16.77 -17.86
N ASP A 247 3.07 17.69 -17.74
CA ASP A 247 3.17 18.83 -16.82
C ASP A 247 3.11 18.38 -15.35
N ARG A 248 2.29 17.38 -15.02
CA ARG A 248 2.15 16.86 -13.65
C ARG A 248 3.35 16.03 -13.20
N LEU A 249 3.95 15.25 -14.09
CA LEU A 249 5.04 14.31 -13.77
C LEU A 249 6.43 14.82 -14.17
N GLY A 250 6.52 15.96 -14.86
CA GLY A 250 7.79 16.50 -15.34
C GLY A 250 8.42 15.63 -16.43
N VAL A 251 7.59 15.00 -17.25
CA VAL A 251 8.05 14.16 -18.37
C VAL A 251 7.80 14.79 -19.73
N ARG A 252 8.75 14.58 -20.64
CA ARG A 252 8.70 15.06 -22.01
C ARG A 252 7.91 14.14 -22.93
N TYR A 253 7.85 12.86 -22.63
CA TYR A 253 7.11 11.89 -23.43
C TYR A 253 6.10 11.11 -22.60
N VAL A 254 4.98 10.75 -23.21
CA VAL A 254 3.98 9.85 -22.63
C VAL A 254 3.66 8.77 -23.65
N LEU A 255 3.87 7.51 -23.26
CA LEU A 255 3.37 6.35 -23.98
C LEU A 255 1.96 6.04 -23.48
N SER A 256 0.97 6.13 -24.35
CA SER A 256 -0.42 5.81 -24.03
C SER A 256 -0.97 4.83 -25.06
N GLY A 257 -2.05 4.13 -24.70
CA GLY A 257 -2.62 3.18 -25.63
C GLY A 257 -3.80 2.39 -25.10
N SER A 258 -4.27 1.50 -25.95
CA SER A 258 -5.36 0.57 -25.66
C SER A 258 -4.95 -0.85 -26.00
N MET A 259 -5.38 -1.79 -25.17
CA MET A 259 -5.26 -3.22 -25.44
C MET A 259 -6.62 -3.86 -25.63
N ARG A 260 -6.70 -4.82 -26.55
CA ARG A 260 -7.80 -5.77 -26.60
C ARG A 260 -7.30 -7.18 -26.86
N LEU A 261 -7.76 -8.13 -26.04
CA LEU A 261 -7.58 -9.56 -26.32
C LEU A 261 -8.77 -10.06 -27.15
N LEU A 262 -8.49 -10.71 -28.27
CA LEU A 262 -9.45 -11.26 -29.22
C LEU A 262 -9.11 -12.74 -29.47
N GLY A 263 -9.64 -13.62 -28.63
CA GLY A 263 -9.27 -15.03 -28.65
C GLY A 263 -7.79 -15.20 -28.29
N ASP A 264 -7.01 -15.74 -29.22
CA ASP A 264 -5.57 -15.95 -29.12
C ASP A 264 -4.73 -14.76 -29.58
N ARG A 265 -5.35 -13.63 -29.98
CA ARG A 265 -4.63 -12.46 -30.52
C ARG A 265 -4.76 -11.24 -29.65
N ILE A 266 -3.65 -10.53 -29.49
CA ILE A 266 -3.61 -9.22 -28.87
C ILE A 266 -3.61 -8.13 -29.93
N ARG A 267 -4.45 -7.12 -29.71
CA ARG A 267 -4.44 -5.87 -30.46
C ARG A 267 -4.00 -4.75 -29.53
N LEU A 268 -2.86 -4.15 -29.86
CA LEU A 268 -2.33 -2.97 -29.20
C LEU A 268 -2.42 -1.78 -30.13
N ASN A 269 -2.93 -0.67 -29.62
CA ASN A 269 -2.79 0.64 -30.25
C ASN A 269 -1.95 1.46 -29.28
N LEU A 270 -0.75 1.84 -29.69
CA LEU A 270 0.20 2.60 -28.86
C LEU A 270 0.53 3.92 -29.54
N SER A 271 0.68 4.96 -28.73
CA SER A 271 1.10 6.28 -29.16
C SER A 271 2.08 6.86 -28.15
N LEU A 272 3.26 7.26 -28.64
CA LEU A 272 4.23 8.06 -27.89
C LEU A 272 4.03 9.53 -28.26
N THR A 273 3.68 10.33 -27.27
CA THR A 273 3.33 11.75 -27.42
C THR A 273 4.36 12.61 -26.69
N GLU A 274 4.89 13.61 -27.38
CA GLU A 274 5.70 14.68 -26.81
C GLU A 274 4.78 15.69 -26.10
N THR A 275 5.08 16.05 -24.85
CA THR A 275 4.12 16.69 -23.94
C THR A 275 4.14 18.21 -24.00
N ASP A 276 5.13 18.87 -24.60
CA ASP A 276 5.15 20.33 -24.75
C ASP A 276 4.11 20.80 -25.77
N ALA A 277 4.18 20.22 -26.97
CA ALA A 277 3.25 20.51 -28.06
C ALA A 277 2.06 19.56 -28.11
N GLY A 278 2.09 18.45 -27.36
CA GLY A 278 1.10 17.37 -27.47
C GLY A 278 1.22 16.59 -28.78
N GLN A 279 2.40 16.59 -29.40
CA GLN A 279 2.62 15.99 -30.71
C GLN A 279 2.87 14.49 -30.58
N VAL A 280 2.12 13.67 -31.31
CA VAL A 280 2.42 12.24 -31.45
C VAL A 280 3.68 12.08 -32.29
N VAL A 281 4.75 11.57 -31.67
CA VAL A 281 6.06 11.36 -32.31
C VAL A 281 6.25 9.94 -32.83
N TRP A 282 5.52 8.98 -32.28
CA TRP A 282 5.43 7.62 -32.77
C TRP A 282 4.05 7.05 -32.45
N SER A 283 3.49 6.27 -33.35
CA SER A 283 2.28 5.50 -33.10
C SER A 283 2.35 4.21 -33.87
N ASP A 284 1.85 3.14 -33.28
CA ASP A 284 1.79 1.84 -33.93
C ASP A 284 0.49 1.12 -33.58
N ARG A 285 0.00 0.35 -34.55
CA ARG A 285 -1.14 -0.54 -34.41
C ARG A 285 -0.67 -1.95 -34.67
N ILE A 286 -0.59 -2.70 -33.58
CA ILE A 286 0.03 -4.01 -33.57
C ILE A 286 -1.05 -5.05 -33.33
N GLN A 287 -1.14 -6.01 -34.24
CA GLN A 287 -1.98 -7.18 -34.09
C GLN A 287 -1.10 -8.41 -34.24
N ARG A 288 -0.97 -9.16 -33.16
CA ARG A 288 -0.12 -10.36 -33.10
C ARG A 288 -0.85 -11.47 -32.35
N PRO A 289 -0.52 -12.74 -32.65
CA PRO A 289 -0.75 -13.82 -31.70
C PRO A 289 -0.29 -13.40 -30.31
N PHE A 290 -1.04 -13.78 -29.28
CA PHE A 290 -0.70 -13.44 -27.91
C PHE A 290 0.68 -14.02 -27.61
N ASP A 291 0.98 -15.28 -27.97
CA ASP A 291 2.27 -16.00 -27.80
C ASP A 291 3.54 -15.27 -28.30
N GLU A 292 3.43 -14.33 -29.24
CA GLU A 292 4.52 -13.46 -29.69
C GLU A 292 4.67 -12.16 -28.86
N PHE A 293 3.92 -12.01 -27.77
CA PHE A 293 3.86 -10.76 -26.99
C PHE A 293 5.19 -10.36 -26.36
N LEU A 294 6.01 -11.32 -25.91
CA LEU A 294 7.32 -10.96 -25.32
C LEU A 294 8.28 -10.40 -26.36
N ASP A 295 8.28 -10.94 -27.59
CA ASP A 295 9.04 -10.34 -28.70
C ASP A 295 8.53 -8.94 -29.05
N LEU A 296 7.21 -8.75 -28.92
CA LEU A 296 6.58 -7.46 -29.11
C LEU A 296 7.02 -6.44 -28.04
N MET A 297 7.15 -6.84 -26.77
CA MET A 297 7.66 -5.98 -25.70
C MET A 297 9.08 -5.49 -25.99
N ASP A 298 9.98 -6.39 -26.38
CA ASP A 298 11.36 -6.03 -26.76
C ASP A 298 11.38 -5.00 -27.90
N ALA A 299 10.54 -5.23 -28.93
CA ALA A 299 10.41 -4.33 -30.07
C ALA A 299 9.86 -2.95 -29.66
N ILE A 300 8.83 -2.90 -28.81
CA ILE A 300 8.26 -1.64 -28.29
C ILE A 300 9.29 -0.90 -27.46
N THR A 301 9.94 -1.57 -26.50
CA THR A 301 10.95 -0.98 -25.61
C THR A 301 12.11 -0.42 -26.43
N ALA A 302 12.62 -1.16 -27.41
CA ALA A 302 13.69 -0.70 -28.28
C ALA A 302 13.27 0.52 -29.13
N GLN A 303 12.06 0.49 -29.71
CA GLN A 303 11.56 1.56 -30.56
C GLN A 303 11.26 2.84 -29.77
N VAL A 304 10.60 2.72 -28.62
CA VAL A 304 10.31 3.82 -27.71
C VAL A 304 11.61 4.43 -27.20
N SER A 305 12.54 3.60 -26.71
CA SER A 305 13.84 4.07 -26.22
C SER A 305 14.60 4.82 -27.31
N ALA A 306 14.71 4.27 -28.52
CA ALA A 306 15.38 4.92 -29.65
C ALA A 306 14.73 6.26 -30.05
N THR A 307 13.42 6.39 -29.86
CA THR A 307 12.67 7.62 -30.14
C THR A 307 12.91 8.67 -29.05
N VAL A 308 12.95 8.28 -27.77
CA VAL A 308 13.12 9.19 -26.61
C VAL A 308 14.57 9.61 -26.40
N THR A 309 15.53 8.70 -26.58
CA THR A 309 16.98 8.99 -26.37
C THR A 309 17.65 9.52 -27.64
N GLY A 310 17.00 9.41 -28.80
CA GLY A 310 17.57 9.66 -30.11
C GLY A 310 18.34 8.45 -30.63
N ARG A 311 18.34 8.22 -31.95
CA ARG A 311 18.82 7.01 -32.67
C ARG A 311 20.27 6.55 -32.41
N MET A 312 21.01 7.18 -31.51
CA MET A 312 22.39 6.84 -31.18
C MET A 312 22.43 6.10 -29.84
N LEU A 313 22.50 4.76 -29.90
CA LEU A 313 23.28 3.84 -29.04
C LEU A 313 22.61 2.47 -28.89
N VAL A 314 23.15 1.50 -29.64
CA VAL A 314 22.79 0.06 -29.65
C VAL A 314 23.51 -0.71 -28.51
N ALA A 315 24.08 -0.01 -27.52
CA ALA A 315 24.92 -0.63 -26.49
C ALA A 315 24.14 -1.10 -25.24
N ASP A 316 22.97 -0.52 -24.94
CA ASP A 316 22.17 -0.89 -23.75
C ASP A 316 21.17 -2.05 -24.03
N THR A 317 21.10 -2.55 -25.27
CA THR A 317 20.05 -3.49 -25.70
C THR A 317 20.22 -4.94 -25.24
N GLU A 318 21.40 -5.39 -24.79
CA GLU A 318 21.55 -6.77 -24.32
C GLU A 318 20.92 -7.04 -22.95
N VAL A 319 20.92 -6.06 -22.03
CA VAL A 319 20.26 -6.16 -20.72
C VAL A 319 18.73 -6.02 -20.84
N ALA A 320 18.28 -5.21 -21.80
CA ALA A 320 16.86 -5.01 -22.12
C ALA A 320 16.24 -6.16 -22.94
N ARG A 321 17.03 -7.11 -23.45
CA ARG A 321 16.56 -8.27 -24.25
C ARG A 321 16.30 -9.55 -23.44
N ARG A 322 16.48 -9.51 -22.11
CA ARG A 322 16.18 -10.68 -21.25
C ARG A 322 14.70 -10.74 -20.93
N LYS A 323 13.98 -11.58 -21.69
CA LYS A 323 12.59 -11.94 -21.43
C LYS A 323 12.44 -12.57 -20.05
N PRO A 324 11.46 -12.15 -19.23
CA PRO A 324 11.25 -12.73 -17.90
C PRO A 324 10.91 -14.24 -17.90
N THR A 325 10.31 -14.73 -18.98
CA THR A 325 9.88 -16.14 -19.18
C THR A 325 9.82 -16.45 -20.67
N GLY A 326 9.86 -17.73 -21.05
CA GLY A 326 9.57 -18.18 -22.43
C GLY A 326 8.10 -18.53 -22.67
N SER A 327 7.27 -18.52 -21.62
CA SER A 327 5.88 -18.97 -21.62
C SER A 327 4.95 -17.81 -21.30
N LEU A 328 4.02 -17.51 -22.21
CA LEU A 328 3.06 -16.47 -21.95
C LEU A 328 1.94 -16.83 -21.00
N THR A 329 1.57 -18.10 -20.94
CA THR A 329 0.64 -18.57 -19.92
C THR A 329 1.25 -18.31 -18.53
N ALA A 330 2.56 -18.57 -18.39
CA ALA A 330 3.28 -18.25 -17.16
C ALA A 330 3.29 -16.75 -16.87
N TYR A 331 3.52 -15.93 -17.90
CA TYR A 331 3.52 -14.48 -17.81
C TYR A 331 2.14 -13.90 -17.42
N GLU A 332 1.05 -14.37 -18.02
CA GLU A 332 -0.31 -13.95 -17.65
C GLU A 332 -0.61 -14.27 -16.18
N TYR A 333 -0.28 -15.49 -15.74
CA TYR A 333 -0.45 -15.88 -14.34
C TYR A 333 0.39 -15.01 -13.40
N TYR A 334 1.62 -14.68 -13.78
CA TYR A 334 2.45 -13.76 -13.02
C TYR A 334 1.82 -12.37 -12.87
N LEU A 335 1.24 -11.80 -13.94
CA LEU A 335 0.57 -10.51 -13.87
C LEU A 335 -0.67 -10.54 -12.96
N ARG A 336 -1.45 -11.63 -12.99
CA ARG A 336 -2.56 -11.84 -12.04
C ARG A 336 -2.05 -11.93 -10.60
N GLY A 337 -0.95 -12.62 -10.39
CA GLY A 337 -0.27 -12.70 -9.09
C GLY A 337 0.18 -11.35 -8.58
N LEU A 338 0.72 -10.47 -9.44
CA LEU A 338 1.10 -9.10 -9.07
C LEU A 338 -0.12 -8.24 -8.67
N ASP A 339 -1.25 -8.37 -9.36
CA ASP A 339 -2.47 -7.64 -8.99
C ASP A 339 -2.99 -8.08 -7.61
N SER A 340 -3.04 -9.38 -7.33
CA SER A 340 -3.38 -9.90 -6.00
C SER A 340 -2.32 -9.51 -4.95
N TYR A 341 -1.03 -9.53 -5.29
CA TYR A 341 0.08 -9.11 -4.42
C TYR A 341 -0.09 -7.67 -3.94
N ARG A 342 -0.53 -6.76 -4.82
CA ARG A 342 -0.83 -5.35 -4.49
C ARG A 342 -2.00 -5.22 -3.52
N ARG A 343 -2.98 -6.11 -3.64
CA ARG A 343 -4.12 -6.21 -2.71
C ARG A 343 -3.80 -7.02 -1.45
N GLY A 344 -2.61 -7.64 -1.38
CA GLY A 344 -2.19 -8.53 -0.29
C GLY A 344 -2.16 -7.87 1.09
N GLY A 345 -2.01 -6.55 1.17
CA GLY A 345 -2.10 -5.82 2.45
C GLY A 345 -3.52 -5.71 3.01
N VAL A 346 -4.55 -6.17 2.30
CA VAL A 346 -5.97 -6.00 2.72
C VAL A 346 -6.53 -7.24 3.37
N THR A 347 -6.19 -8.44 2.88
CA THR A 347 -6.59 -9.72 3.48
C THR A 347 -5.50 -10.75 3.23
N ASP A 348 -5.37 -11.73 4.13
CA ASP A 348 -4.46 -12.86 3.92
C ASP A 348 -4.88 -13.69 2.69
N ASP A 349 -6.17 -13.69 2.34
CA ASP A 349 -6.69 -14.34 1.13
C ASP A 349 -6.09 -13.74 -0.15
N ASN A 350 -5.86 -12.41 -0.21
CA ASN A 350 -5.19 -11.80 -1.37
C ASN A 350 -3.71 -12.24 -1.45
N ILE A 351 -3.06 -12.45 -0.31
CA ILE A 351 -1.69 -13.00 -0.28
C ILE A 351 -1.71 -14.44 -0.81
N ARG A 352 -2.61 -15.29 -0.32
CA ARG A 352 -2.75 -16.67 -0.79
C ARG A 352 -3.13 -16.73 -2.26
N GLU A 353 -4.06 -15.91 -2.73
CA GLU A 353 -4.43 -15.80 -4.14
C GLU A 353 -3.20 -15.43 -5.01
N SER A 354 -2.38 -14.48 -4.57
CA SER A 354 -1.15 -14.13 -5.30
C SER A 354 -0.17 -15.30 -5.37
N MET A 355 -0.02 -16.06 -4.27
CA MET A 355 0.83 -17.25 -4.22
C MET A 355 0.34 -18.32 -5.21
N GLU A 356 -0.96 -18.60 -5.25
CA GLU A 356 -1.55 -19.55 -6.20
C GLU A 356 -1.31 -19.13 -7.65
N TRP A 357 -1.42 -17.84 -7.97
CA TRP A 357 -1.10 -17.34 -9.30
C TRP A 357 0.38 -17.48 -9.65
N PHE A 358 1.28 -17.20 -8.71
CA PHE A 358 2.71 -17.40 -8.94
C PHE A 358 3.09 -18.89 -9.05
N ASP A 359 2.43 -19.79 -8.30
CA ASP A 359 2.64 -21.24 -8.46
C ASP A 359 2.17 -21.70 -9.85
N LYS A 360 0.99 -21.26 -10.32
CA LYS A 360 0.54 -21.52 -11.70
C LYS A 360 1.52 -20.96 -12.75
N ALA A 361 2.13 -19.80 -12.49
CA ALA A 361 3.16 -19.25 -13.36
C ALA A 361 4.39 -20.15 -13.43
N VAL A 362 4.86 -20.65 -12.28
CA VAL A 362 6.01 -21.58 -12.21
C VAL A 362 5.68 -22.95 -12.79
N GLU A 363 4.46 -23.44 -12.67
CA GLU A 363 4.01 -24.68 -13.34
C GLU A 363 4.00 -24.52 -14.86
N ALA A 364 3.56 -23.37 -15.36
CA ALA A 364 3.53 -23.05 -16.78
C ALA A 364 4.92 -22.74 -17.39
N ASP A 365 5.87 -22.27 -16.58
CA ASP A 365 7.30 -22.18 -16.91
C ASP A 365 8.17 -22.36 -15.66
N PRO A 366 8.77 -23.54 -15.48
CA PRO A 366 9.67 -23.81 -14.36
C PRO A 366 10.89 -22.89 -14.30
N ASN A 367 11.27 -22.26 -15.42
CA ASN A 367 12.38 -21.32 -15.55
C ASN A 367 11.94 -19.85 -15.33
N PHE A 368 10.74 -19.58 -14.82
CA PHE A 368 10.32 -18.22 -14.49
C PHE A 368 10.84 -17.77 -13.12
N ALA A 369 12.13 -17.39 -13.07
CA ALA A 369 12.82 -16.99 -11.84
C ALA A 369 12.06 -15.92 -11.02
N ARG A 370 11.57 -14.89 -11.71
CA ARG A 370 10.85 -13.76 -11.08
C ARG A 370 9.56 -14.18 -10.39
N ALA A 371 8.81 -15.13 -10.96
CA ALA A 371 7.59 -15.64 -10.33
C ALA A 371 7.90 -16.34 -8.99
N ARG A 372 8.99 -17.11 -8.92
CA ARG A 372 9.47 -17.72 -7.67
C ARG A 372 9.84 -16.66 -6.63
N ALA A 373 10.54 -15.61 -7.04
CA ALA A 373 10.92 -14.51 -6.15
C ALA A 373 9.70 -13.74 -5.61
N MET A 374 8.73 -13.45 -6.48
CA MET A 374 7.50 -12.75 -6.07
C MET A 374 6.58 -13.61 -5.22
N TRP A 375 6.55 -14.94 -5.44
CA TRP A 375 5.90 -15.88 -4.53
C TRP A 375 6.45 -15.74 -3.11
N VAL A 376 7.78 -15.77 -2.97
CA VAL A 376 8.45 -15.62 -1.66
C VAL A 376 8.19 -14.26 -1.06
N CYS A 377 8.29 -13.20 -1.87
CA CYS A 377 7.98 -11.85 -1.40
C CYS A 377 6.53 -11.70 -0.94
N SER A 378 5.60 -12.45 -1.53
CA SER A 378 4.21 -12.45 -1.12
C SER A 378 4.01 -13.21 0.20
N ALA A 379 4.47 -14.46 0.22
CA ALA A 379 4.27 -15.41 1.30
C ALA A 379 4.97 -15.01 2.61
N SER A 380 6.09 -14.26 2.55
CA SER A 380 6.86 -13.82 3.73
C SER A 380 6.11 -12.91 4.71
N TRP A 381 4.85 -12.59 4.42
CA TRP A 381 3.97 -11.76 5.25
C TRP A 381 2.93 -12.58 6.03
N LEU A 382 2.82 -13.86 5.73
CA LEU A 382 1.97 -14.78 6.47
C LEU A 382 2.69 -15.27 7.74
N GLU A 383 1.96 -15.42 8.83
CA GLU A 383 2.51 -15.90 10.10
C GLU A 383 2.99 -17.35 10.02
N ASP A 384 2.34 -18.17 9.19
CA ASP A 384 2.65 -19.59 8.97
C ASP A 384 3.69 -19.82 7.86
N TYR A 385 4.41 -18.78 7.45
CA TYR A 385 5.37 -18.85 6.36
C TYR A 385 6.60 -19.74 6.67
N ASP A 386 6.85 -20.72 5.80
CA ASP A 386 8.07 -21.55 5.84
C ASP A 386 9.26 -20.82 5.18
N TRP A 387 10.13 -20.27 6.02
CA TRP A 387 11.35 -19.59 5.58
C TRP A 387 12.34 -20.50 4.85
N ASP A 388 12.38 -21.80 5.16
CA ASP A 388 13.29 -22.73 4.50
C ASP A 388 12.80 -23.09 3.09
N ASP A 389 11.50 -23.21 2.87
CA ASP A 389 10.93 -23.29 1.52
C ASP A 389 11.21 -22.01 0.72
N GLY A 390 11.02 -20.85 1.36
CA GLY A 390 11.36 -19.55 0.81
C GLY A 390 12.78 -19.45 0.27
N ARG A 391 13.75 -19.85 1.08
CA ARG A 391 15.16 -19.88 0.69
C ARG A 391 15.43 -20.82 -0.48
N LYS A 392 14.82 -22.01 -0.50
CA LYS A 392 14.96 -22.96 -1.62
C LYS A 392 14.42 -22.37 -2.91
N ARG A 393 13.23 -21.74 -2.87
CA ARG A 393 12.62 -21.07 -4.02
C ARG A 393 13.48 -19.93 -4.56
N LEU A 394 14.05 -19.09 -3.69
CA LEU A 394 14.94 -17.99 -4.11
C LEU A 394 16.27 -18.49 -4.67
N ARG A 395 16.86 -19.53 -4.07
CA ARG A 395 18.08 -20.15 -4.60
C ARG A 395 17.83 -20.69 -6.00
N SER A 396 16.74 -21.43 -6.18
CA SER A 396 16.33 -21.92 -7.50
C SER A 396 16.09 -20.77 -8.50
N ALA A 397 15.46 -19.67 -8.07
CA ALA A 397 15.28 -18.49 -8.92
C ALA A 397 16.62 -17.92 -9.40
N LEU A 398 17.61 -17.80 -8.51
CA LEU A 398 18.94 -17.27 -8.83
C LEU A 398 19.84 -18.27 -9.58
N GLU A 399 19.57 -19.57 -9.50
CA GLU A 399 20.19 -20.58 -10.39
C GLU A 399 19.68 -20.45 -11.83
N ILE A 400 18.40 -20.08 -12.00
CA ILE A 400 17.77 -19.85 -13.29
C ILE A 400 18.23 -18.52 -13.90
N ASP A 401 18.11 -17.42 -13.13
CA ASP A 401 18.57 -16.08 -13.54
C ASP A 401 19.33 -15.40 -12.39
N PRO A 402 20.68 -15.48 -12.38
CA PRO A 402 21.51 -14.87 -11.35
C PRO A 402 21.41 -13.34 -11.27
N ASP A 403 20.86 -12.70 -12.30
CA ASP A 403 20.78 -11.25 -12.46
C ASP A 403 19.35 -10.71 -12.30
N ASP A 404 18.33 -11.54 -12.06
CA ASP A 404 16.96 -11.06 -11.91
C ASP A 404 16.87 -10.06 -10.73
N PRO A 405 16.42 -8.81 -10.98
CA PRO A 405 16.46 -7.77 -9.96
C PRO A 405 15.58 -8.08 -8.74
N GLU A 406 14.40 -8.67 -8.94
CA GLU A 406 13.48 -9.01 -7.86
C GLU A 406 14.00 -10.18 -7.02
N ALA A 407 14.51 -11.24 -7.64
CA ALA A 407 15.14 -12.35 -6.92
C ALA A 407 16.30 -11.88 -6.03
N ASN A 408 17.17 -11.02 -6.57
CA ASN A 408 18.27 -10.41 -5.82
C ASN A 408 17.75 -9.51 -4.68
N ARG A 409 16.78 -8.62 -4.95
CA ARG A 409 16.20 -7.71 -3.93
C ARG A 409 15.52 -8.48 -2.79
N VAL A 410 14.74 -9.50 -3.11
CA VAL A 410 14.01 -10.32 -2.12
C VAL A 410 15.00 -11.10 -1.25
N LEU A 411 16.01 -11.75 -1.85
CA LEU A 411 17.03 -12.45 -1.07
C LEU A 411 17.84 -11.49 -0.18
N GLY A 412 18.24 -10.33 -0.71
CA GLY A 412 18.91 -9.29 0.09
C GLY A 412 18.08 -8.88 1.31
N SER A 413 16.76 -8.73 1.12
CA SER A 413 15.84 -8.39 2.21
C SER A 413 15.75 -9.51 3.27
N ILE A 414 15.75 -10.78 2.87
CA ILE A 414 15.79 -11.92 3.82
C ILE A 414 17.09 -11.95 4.60
N LEU A 415 18.22 -11.71 3.94
CA LEU A 415 19.53 -11.69 4.60
C LEU A 415 19.65 -10.58 5.66
N ILE A 416 18.95 -9.44 5.49
CA ILE A 416 18.82 -8.41 6.54
C ILE A 416 18.14 -8.97 7.79
N TRP A 417 17.01 -9.68 7.63
CA TRP A 417 16.30 -10.31 8.75
C TRP A 417 17.15 -11.38 9.46
N GLU A 418 18.02 -12.06 8.71
CA GLU A 418 19.00 -13.02 9.24
C GLU A 418 20.24 -12.34 9.86
N ARG A 419 20.32 -11.01 9.85
CA ARG A 419 21.47 -10.21 10.28
C ARG A 419 22.77 -10.50 9.50
N ARG A 420 22.66 -10.99 8.26
CA ARG A 420 23.77 -11.28 7.33
C ARG A 420 23.99 -10.10 6.37
N PHE A 421 24.33 -8.95 6.94
CA PHE A 421 24.40 -7.68 6.23
C PHE A 421 25.48 -7.64 5.13
N ASP A 422 26.63 -8.27 5.33
CA ASP A 422 27.71 -8.28 4.36
C ASP A 422 27.30 -9.00 3.06
N GLU A 423 26.58 -10.12 3.20
CA GLU A 423 26.05 -10.85 2.06
C GLU A 423 24.89 -10.12 1.41
N ALA A 424 23.99 -9.51 2.20
CA ALA A 424 22.85 -8.75 1.71
C ALA A 424 23.27 -7.62 0.76
N ARG A 425 24.44 -6.99 1.01
CA ARG A 425 24.98 -5.91 0.18
C ARG A 425 25.08 -6.28 -1.29
N ALA A 426 25.70 -7.43 -1.57
CA ALA A 426 26.00 -7.86 -2.93
C ALA A 426 24.72 -8.06 -3.74
N PHE A 427 23.67 -8.59 -3.11
CA PHE A 427 22.37 -8.80 -3.74
C PHE A 427 21.63 -7.48 -4.02
N HIS A 428 21.60 -6.55 -3.06
CA HIS A 428 21.01 -5.22 -3.30
C HIS A 428 21.77 -4.41 -4.36
N GLU A 429 23.10 -4.44 -4.34
CA GLU A 429 23.91 -3.78 -5.38
C GLU A 429 23.71 -4.40 -6.77
N ARG A 430 23.52 -5.72 -6.86
CA ARG A 430 23.19 -6.39 -8.13
C ARG A 430 21.78 -6.02 -8.62
N ALA A 431 20.79 -6.03 -7.74
CA ALA A 431 19.42 -5.63 -8.06
C ALA A 431 19.37 -4.21 -8.64
N MET A 432 20.01 -3.24 -7.97
CA MET A 432 20.06 -1.85 -8.43
C MET A 432 20.85 -1.68 -9.73
N ARG A 433 21.90 -2.48 -9.95
CA ARG A 433 22.67 -2.44 -11.20
C ARG A 433 21.85 -2.89 -12.41
N ASN A 434 20.99 -3.90 -12.21
CA ASN A 434 20.19 -4.49 -13.27
C ASN A 434 18.82 -3.80 -13.46
N ALA A 435 18.41 -2.94 -12.52
CA ALA A 435 17.23 -2.10 -12.62
C ALA A 435 17.50 -0.68 -12.04
N PRO A 436 18.38 0.11 -12.68
CA PRO A 436 18.88 1.37 -12.10
C PRO A 436 17.85 2.49 -12.02
N ASN A 437 16.77 2.42 -12.80
CA ASN A 437 15.69 3.40 -12.79
C ASN A 437 14.36 2.82 -12.24
N ASP A 438 14.40 1.70 -11.52
CA ASP A 438 13.21 1.17 -10.85
C ASP A 438 13.09 1.76 -9.43
N ALA A 439 12.09 2.63 -9.24
CA ALA A 439 11.85 3.32 -7.97
C ALA A 439 11.64 2.36 -6.80
N TYR A 440 10.96 1.23 -7.04
CA TYR A 440 10.65 0.24 -6.01
C TYR A 440 11.91 -0.50 -5.55
N ILE A 441 12.73 -0.94 -6.50
CA ILE A 441 14.01 -1.64 -6.22
C ILE A 441 14.99 -0.70 -5.51
N LEU A 442 15.12 0.54 -5.98
CA LEU A 442 15.99 1.54 -5.34
C LEU A 442 15.55 1.82 -3.91
N GLY A 443 14.27 2.12 -3.70
CA GLY A 443 13.79 2.48 -2.37
C GLY A 443 13.77 1.30 -1.40
N LYS A 444 13.46 0.08 -1.85
CA LYS A 444 13.61 -1.13 -1.01
C LYS A 444 15.07 -1.46 -0.72
N SER A 445 15.99 -1.15 -1.63
CA SER A 445 17.42 -1.30 -1.39
C SER A 445 18.00 -0.18 -0.51
N ALA A 446 17.37 0.99 -0.44
CA ALA A 446 17.74 2.04 0.50
C ALA A 446 17.60 1.57 1.96
N ARG A 447 16.61 0.71 2.26
CA ARG A 447 16.45 0.08 3.58
C ARG A 447 17.71 -0.63 4.05
N TYR A 448 18.40 -1.35 3.15
CA TYR A 448 19.66 -2.00 3.49
C TYR A 448 20.66 -1.00 4.07
N TYR A 449 20.85 0.14 3.40
CA TYR A 449 21.77 1.19 3.82
C TYR A 449 21.34 1.86 5.12
N VAL A 450 20.03 1.98 5.38
CA VAL A 450 19.53 2.40 6.70
C VAL A 450 19.93 1.38 7.78
N CYS A 451 19.72 0.08 7.54
CA CYS A 451 20.04 -0.98 8.49
C CYS A 451 21.53 -1.06 8.84
N VAL A 452 22.43 -0.79 7.88
CA VAL A 452 23.89 -0.81 8.12
C VAL A 452 24.47 0.56 8.54
N GLY A 453 23.64 1.59 8.65
CA GLY A 453 24.07 2.93 9.09
C GLY A 453 24.74 3.79 7.99
N GLU A 454 24.72 3.38 6.73
CA GLU A 454 25.21 4.17 5.59
C GLU A 454 24.12 5.17 5.14
N ILE A 455 23.73 6.10 6.02
CA ILE A 455 22.50 6.88 5.87
C ILE A 455 22.53 7.85 4.67
N GLU A 456 23.67 8.45 4.36
CA GLU A 456 23.81 9.36 3.21
C GLU A 456 23.49 8.64 1.90
N LYS A 457 23.97 7.39 1.76
CA LYS A 457 23.70 6.56 0.59
C LYS A 457 22.23 6.12 0.56
N ALA A 458 21.64 5.83 1.72
CA ALA A 458 20.21 5.56 1.80
C ALA A 458 19.39 6.76 1.29
N LEU A 459 19.70 7.97 1.75
CA LEU A 459 19.01 9.20 1.33
C LEU A 459 19.20 9.48 -0.17
N GLU A 460 20.41 9.29 -0.71
CA GLU A 460 20.65 9.42 -2.16
C GLU A 460 19.74 8.49 -2.98
N LEU A 461 19.59 7.24 -2.54
CA LEU A 461 18.72 6.26 -3.21
C LEU A 461 17.24 6.62 -3.06
N LEU A 462 16.81 7.10 -1.88
CA LEU A 462 15.44 7.55 -1.65
C LEU A 462 15.12 8.78 -2.49
N ASP A 463 16.04 9.72 -2.65
CA ASP A 463 15.88 10.91 -3.49
C ASP A 463 15.80 10.54 -4.97
N LYS A 464 16.60 9.56 -5.43
CA LYS A 464 16.46 9.01 -6.79
C LYS A 464 15.10 8.33 -6.99
N ALA A 465 14.67 7.52 -6.04
CA ALA A 465 13.39 6.82 -6.11
C ALA A 465 12.19 7.79 -6.06
N GLU A 466 12.22 8.84 -5.24
CA GLU A 466 11.23 9.93 -5.25
C GLU A 466 11.26 10.71 -6.56
N ALA A 467 12.45 10.94 -7.12
CA ALA A 467 12.57 11.59 -8.41
C ALA A 467 11.93 10.77 -9.54
N LEU A 468 11.86 9.44 -9.41
CA LEU A 468 11.21 8.47 -10.32
C LEU A 468 9.71 8.29 -10.01
N ASP A 469 9.29 8.51 -8.76
CA ASP A 469 7.90 8.43 -8.31
C ASP A 469 7.49 9.71 -7.54
N PRO A 470 6.89 10.71 -8.22
CA PRO A 470 6.49 11.96 -7.59
C PRO A 470 5.30 11.82 -6.62
N PHE A 471 4.62 10.66 -6.58
CA PHE A 471 3.54 10.37 -5.64
C PHE A 471 4.04 9.60 -4.42
N VAL A 472 5.24 10.00 -3.96
CA VAL A 472 6.01 9.52 -2.80
C VAL A 472 5.29 8.42 -2.02
N PRO A 473 5.44 7.15 -2.42
CA PRO A 473 4.75 6.07 -1.75
C PRO A 473 5.04 6.06 -0.25
N VAL A 474 4.06 5.68 0.57
CA VAL A 474 4.20 5.71 2.04
C VAL A 474 5.41 4.88 2.51
N TRP A 475 5.67 3.75 1.85
CA TRP A 475 6.82 2.91 2.16
C TRP A 475 8.18 3.60 1.91
N LEU A 476 8.27 4.54 0.95
CA LEU A 476 9.50 5.31 0.71
C LEU A 476 9.71 6.33 1.83
N THR A 477 8.63 7.00 2.22
CA THR A 477 8.62 8.00 3.29
C THR A 477 9.00 7.38 4.64
N GLU A 478 8.53 6.16 4.92
CA GLU A 478 8.86 5.41 6.13
C GLU A 478 10.38 5.17 6.24
N GLN A 479 11.03 4.74 5.15
CA GLN A 479 12.49 4.54 5.13
C GLN A 479 13.25 5.86 5.32
N ARG A 480 12.73 6.97 4.76
CA ARG A 480 13.30 8.30 4.98
C ARG A 480 13.13 8.79 6.43
N ALA A 481 11.99 8.49 7.05
CA ALA A 481 11.74 8.82 8.45
C ALA A 481 12.71 8.07 9.37
N ALA A 482 12.96 6.77 9.12
CA ALA A 482 13.99 6.01 9.80
C ALA A 482 15.39 6.61 9.60
N ALA A 483 15.75 6.96 8.35
CA ALA A 483 17.02 7.63 8.06
C ALA A 483 17.20 8.96 8.84
N TYR A 484 16.16 9.80 8.90
CA TYR A 484 16.19 11.03 9.69
C TYR A 484 16.31 10.77 11.19
N TYR A 485 15.65 9.74 11.71
CA TYR A 485 15.82 9.32 13.10
C TYR A 485 17.27 8.94 13.41
N LEU A 486 17.91 8.13 12.56
CA LEU A 486 19.30 7.70 12.74
C LEU A 486 20.30 8.87 12.65
N LEU A 487 20.00 9.91 11.86
CA LEU A 487 20.79 11.14 11.79
C LEU A 487 20.56 12.11 12.96
N GLY A 488 19.65 11.80 13.88
CA GLY A 488 19.25 12.72 14.95
C GLY A 488 18.39 13.89 14.47
N ARG A 489 17.90 13.86 13.23
CA ARG A 489 17.01 14.86 12.63
C ARG A 489 15.55 14.62 13.05
N TYR A 490 15.31 14.55 14.36
CA TYR A 490 14.03 14.15 14.94
C TYR A 490 12.86 15.06 14.53
N ALA A 491 13.09 16.37 14.48
CA ALA A 491 12.06 17.33 14.05
C ALA A 491 11.64 17.12 12.59
N ASP A 492 12.60 16.85 11.70
CA ASP A 492 12.34 16.58 10.28
C ASP A 492 11.59 15.25 10.11
N ALA A 493 11.96 14.21 10.87
CA ALA A 493 11.24 12.94 10.88
C ALA A 493 9.77 13.13 11.31
N ILE A 494 9.51 13.88 12.39
CA ILE A 494 8.15 14.17 12.86
C ILE A 494 7.36 14.93 11.80
N ALA A 495 7.94 15.97 11.18
CA ALA A 495 7.27 16.75 10.15
C ALA A 495 6.93 15.89 8.92
N LEU A 496 7.87 15.04 8.49
CA LEU A 496 7.70 14.11 7.39
C LEU A 496 6.56 13.12 7.67
N ILE A 497 6.57 12.48 8.84
CA ILE A 497 5.55 11.50 9.25
C ILE A 497 4.16 12.15 9.37
N LYS A 498 4.07 13.36 9.94
CA LYS A 498 2.79 14.11 10.02
C LYS A 498 2.27 14.53 8.65
N GLY A 499 3.14 14.67 7.66
CA GLY A 499 2.78 15.01 6.28
C GLY A 499 2.18 13.87 5.48
N LEU A 500 2.25 12.63 5.97
CA LEU A 500 1.69 11.44 5.33
C LEU A 500 0.15 11.49 5.30
N PRO A 501 -0.48 10.93 4.25
CA PRO A 501 -1.94 10.83 4.19
C PRO A 501 -2.53 9.95 5.30
N TYR A 502 -1.71 9.03 5.85
CA TYR A 502 -1.97 8.25 7.05
C TYR A 502 -0.63 7.72 7.58
N GLN A 503 -0.55 7.40 8.86
CA GLN A 503 0.67 6.90 9.48
C GLN A 503 0.60 5.39 9.64
N THR A 504 1.61 4.68 9.14
CA THR A 504 1.81 3.26 9.44
C THR A 504 2.19 3.08 10.91
N ARG A 505 2.04 1.85 11.40
CA ARG A 505 2.52 1.44 12.73
C ARG A 505 3.97 1.86 12.97
N ASP A 506 4.86 1.58 12.01
CA ASP A 506 6.30 1.89 12.12
C ASP A 506 6.52 3.40 12.17
N CYS A 507 5.87 4.17 11.29
CA CYS A 507 5.96 5.63 11.31
C CYS A 507 5.52 6.20 12.66
N ARG A 508 4.46 5.67 13.30
CA ARG A 508 4.05 6.12 14.63
C ARG A 508 5.09 5.81 15.71
N MET A 509 5.73 4.64 15.66
CA MET A 509 6.79 4.29 16.59
C MET A 509 8.02 5.20 16.41
N TYR A 510 8.45 5.44 15.17
CA TYR A 510 9.51 6.42 14.90
C TYR A 510 9.13 7.83 15.38
N ARG A 511 7.86 8.25 15.19
CA ARG A 511 7.36 9.53 15.71
C ARG A 511 7.46 9.60 17.24
N ALA A 512 6.99 8.57 17.95
CA ALA A 512 7.06 8.49 19.40
C ALA A 512 8.52 8.55 19.89
N ALA A 513 9.40 7.76 19.30
CA ALA A 513 10.82 7.75 19.65
C ALA A 513 11.50 9.11 19.38
N CYS A 514 11.13 9.82 18.30
CA CYS A 514 11.59 11.18 18.04
C CYS A 514 11.13 12.17 19.12
N HIS A 515 9.88 12.07 19.58
CA HIS A 515 9.36 12.93 20.66
C HIS A 515 10.11 12.70 21.98
N VAL A 516 10.37 11.44 22.35
CA VAL A 516 11.23 11.12 23.52
C VAL A 516 12.62 11.73 23.37
N ALA A 517 13.24 11.57 22.20
CA ALA A 517 14.57 12.12 21.95
C ALA A 517 14.63 13.67 22.03
N LEU A 518 13.51 14.35 21.81
CA LEU A 518 13.36 15.80 21.96
C LEU A 518 12.91 16.23 23.38
N GLY A 519 12.72 15.28 24.30
CA GLY A 519 12.27 15.53 25.68
C GLY A 519 10.75 15.68 25.84
N ASP A 520 9.97 15.42 24.80
CA ASP A 520 8.50 15.49 24.80
C ASP A 520 7.88 14.10 25.04
N THR A 521 8.21 13.51 26.20
CA THR A 521 7.75 12.17 26.57
C THR A 521 6.24 12.10 26.76
N GLU A 522 5.57 13.22 27.06
CA GLU A 522 4.11 13.27 27.17
C GLU A 522 3.45 12.96 25.82
N THR A 523 3.80 13.68 24.75
CA THR A 523 3.28 13.39 23.41
C THR A 523 3.66 11.99 22.94
N ALA A 524 4.87 11.52 23.27
CA ALA A 524 5.30 10.17 22.94
C ALA A 524 4.39 9.10 23.57
N ARG A 525 4.05 9.25 24.87
CA ARG A 525 3.12 8.34 25.56
C ARG A 525 1.74 8.33 24.95
N GLU A 526 1.23 9.51 24.56
CA GLU A 526 -0.07 9.57 23.88
C GLU A 526 -0.07 8.77 22.58
N ILE A 527 1.01 8.88 21.79
CA ILE A 527 1.16 8.15 20.52
C ILE A 527 1.16 6.64 20.77
N VAL A 528 1.95 6.17 21.73
CA VAL A 528 2.09 4.74 22.04
C VAL A 528 0.80 4.17 22.63
N GLN A 529 0.10 4.91 23.49
CA GLN A 529 -1.20 4.49 24.04
C GLN A 529 -2.24 4.31 22.94
N ILE A 530 -2.32 5.26 22.00
CA ILE A 530 -3.23 5.16 20.85
C ILE A 530 -2.86 3.95 19.98
N ALA A 531 -1.57 3.79 19.66
CA ALA A 531 -1.10 2.71 18.79
C ALA A 531 -1.33 1.32 19.39
N THR A 532 -1.06 1.14 20.68
CA THR A 532 -1.31 -0.13 21.40
C THR A 532 -2.79 -0.42 21.60
N GLY A 533 -3.63 0.63 21.72
CA GLY A 533 -5.09 0.49 21.71
C GLY A 533 -5.66 0.08 20.34
N MET A 534 -4.98 0.44 19.25
CA MET A 534 -5.32 -0.01 17.89
C MET A 534 -4.85 -1.43 17.60
N THR A 535 -3.65 -1.76 18.05
CA THR A 535 -2.89 -2.95 17.68
C THR A 535 -2.38 -3.64 18.96
N PRO A 536 -3.14 -4.57 19.54
CA PRO A 536 -2.80 -5.17 20.83
C PRO A 536 -1.50 -5.99 20.85
N ASP A 537 -1.02 -6.47 19.69
CA ASP A 537 0.25 -7.20 19.50
C ASP A 537 1.47 -6.28 19.37
N LEU A 538 1.28 -4.96 19.40
CA LEU A 538 2.37 -3.99 19.33
C LEU A 538 3.15 -3.93 20.66
N THR A 539 4.29 -4.62 20.68
CA THR A 539 5.19 -4.71 21.84
C THR A 539 6.64 -4.37 21.50
N GLN A 540 7.49 -4.24 22.52
CA GLN A 540 8.93 -4.08 22.35
C GLN A 540 9.52 -5.30 21.63
N SER A 541 9.10 -6.52 22.00
CA SER A 541 9.50 -7.76 21.32
C SER A 541 9.13 -7.74 19.83
N TYR A 542 7.92 -7.26 19.50
CA TYR A 542 7.49 -7.05 18.12
C TYR A 542 8.42 -6.08 17.39
N MET A 543 8.69 -4.91 17.96
CA MET A 543 9.55 -3.90 17.36
C MET A 543 11.00 -4.38 17.19
N ARG A 544 11.53 -5.18 18.13
CA ARG A 544 12.86 -5.81 18.02
C ARG A 544 12.94 -6.80 16.86
N LYS A 545 11.88 -7.55 16.60
CA LYS A 545 11.84 -8.46 15.45
C LYS A 545 11.78 -7.70 14.13
N ARG A 546 11.14 -6.52 14.13
CA ARG A 546 10.82 -5.76 12.93
C ARG A 546 11.90 -4.74 12.50
N GLU A 547 12.48 -4.02 13.45
CA GLU A 547 13.44 -2.95 13.19
C GLU A 547 14.87 -3.45 13.41
N VAL A 548 15.45 -4.07 12.38
CA VAL A 548 16.76 -4.74 12.46
C VAL A 548 17.88 -3.82 11.98
N PHE A 549 18.92 -3.66 12.80
CA PHE A 549 20.12 -2.87 12.50
C PHE A 549 21.40 -3.69 12.68
N GLN A 550 22.45 -3.36 11.92
CA GLN A 550 23.77 -3.98 12.05
C GLN A 550 24.40 -3.63 13.40
N ASP A 551 24.36 -2.36 13.78
CA ASP A 551 24.70 -1.92 15.12
C ASP A 551 23.52 -2.13 16.06
N SER A 552 23.63 -3.10 16.98
CA SER A 552 22.55 -3.41 17.92
C SER A 552 22.21 -2.24 18.84
N ARG A 553 23.16 -1.32 19.09
CA ARG A 553 22.92 -0.14 19.93
C ARG A 553 21.84 0.77 19.37
N VAL A 554 21.74 0.89 18.04
CA VAL A 554 20.69 1.68 17.39
C VAL A 554 19.31 1.08 17.65
N GLN A 555 19.21 -0.25 17.55
CA GLN A 555 17.98 -0.97 17.88
C GLN A 555 17.64 -0.81 19.37
N ASP A 556 18.62 -1.00 20.25
CA ASP A 556 18.42 -0.90 21.70
C ASP A 556 17.95 0.50 22.09
N GLU A 557 18.57 1.56 21.57
CA GLU A 557 18.17 2.94 21.81
C GLU A 557 16.75 3.24 21.31
N LEU A 558 16.37 2.73 20.12
CA LEU A 558 15.00 2.86 19.63
C LEU A 558 14.01 2.19 20.60
N ILE A 559 14.30 0.98 21.06
CA ILE A 559 13.42 0.24 21.97
C ILE A 559 13.36 0.89 23.36
N GLU A 560 14.47 1.40 23.87
CA GLU A 560 14.53 2.13 25.14
C GLU A 560 13.65 3.38 25.11
N ARG A 561 13.72 4.17 24.02
CA ARG A 561 12.85 5.35 23.84
C ARG A 561 11.38 4.96 23.74
N LEU A 562 11.07 3.86 23.04
CA LEU A 562 9.70 3.36 22.97
C LEU A 562 9.20 2.85 24.32
N ALA A 563 10.06 2.20 25.10
CA ALA A 563 9.76 1.78 26.47
C ALA A 563 9.52 2.99 27.39
N GLU A 564 10.29 4.08 27.27
CA GLU A 564 10.06 5.33 27.99
C GLU A 564 8.71 5.98 27.61
N ALA A 565 8.31 5.83 26.35
CA ALA A 565 6.99 6.20 25.86
C ALA A 565 5.88 5.21 26.27
N GLY A 566 6.18 4.15 27.02
CA GLY A 566 5.20 3.22 27.58
C GLY A 566 4.83 2.06 26.66
N LEU A 567 5.70 1.68 25.71
CA LEU A 567 5.47 0.50 24.86
C LEU A 567 5.57 -0.78 25.71
N PRO A 568 4.56 -1.67 25.70
CA PRO A 568 4.58 -2.93 26.46
C PRO A 568 5.71 -3.86 26.02
N GLU A 569 6.21 -4.71 26.92
CA GLU A 569 7.30 -5.68 26.65
C GLU A 569 6.98 -6.70 25.55
#